data_AF-A0A9Q6I6S6-F1
#
_entry.id   AF-A0A9Q6I6S6-F1
#
_cell.length_a   1.000
_cell.length_b   1.000
_cell.length_c   1.000
_cell.angle_alpha   90.00
_cell.angle_beta   90.00
_cell.angle_gamma   90.00
#
_symmetry.space_group_name_H-M   'P 1'
#
loop_
_entity.id
_entity.type
_entity.pdbx_description
1 polymer ?
#
loop_
_entity_poly.entity_id
_entity_poly.type
_entity_poly.pdbx_seq_one_letter_code
_entity_poly.pdbx_strand_id
1 'polypeptide(L)' 'MKLEDSIAESLEKRGLWHRAARRWLAVMDGSSDDAERELIARRREHCLNMAADIPPDGRRAETRRLYKARQRYNEGY' A
#
# COMPACT_ATOMS: atom_id res chain seq x y z
N MET A 1 0.75 24.48 10.51
CA MET A 1 0.69 23.16 11.16
C MET A 1 1.26 22.16 10.15
N LYS A 2 2.20 21.31 10.56
CA LYS A 2 2.99 20.46 9.64
C LYS A 2 2.33 19.10 9.53
N LEU A 3 1.81 18.81 8.33
CA LEU A 3 1.20 17.53 7.98
C LEU A 3 2.29 16.51 7.63
N GLU A 4 3.11 16.16 8.62
CA GLU A 4 4.27 15.27 8.45
C GLU A 4 4.07 13.97 9.25
N ASP A 5 3.26 13.03 8.73
CA ASP A 5 3.29 11.64 9.24
C ASP A 5 4.47 10.90 8.58
N SER A 6 5.60 10.88 9.29
CA SER A 6 6.84 10.24 8.84
C SER A 6 6.67 8.77 8.45
N ILE A 7 5.69 8.08 9.04
CA ILE A 7 5.36 6.69 8.74
C ILE A 7 4.67 6.61 7.37
N ALA A 8 3.66 7.43 7.10
CA ALA A 8 2.96 7.47 5.83
C ALA A 8 3.92 7.78 4.67
N GLU A 9 4.78 8.79 4.84
CA GLU A 9 5.77 9.16 3.83
C GLU A 9 6.83 8.07 3.62
N SER A 10 7.25 7.37 4.68
CA SER A 10 8.13 6.21 4.57
C SER A 10 7.48 5.07 3.77
N LEU A 11 6.18 4.84 3.96
CA LEU A 11 5.43 3.82 3.24
C LEU A 11 5.27 4.19 1.76
N GLU A 12 5.03 5.46 1.43
CA GLU A 12 5.01 5.96 0.04
C GLU A 12 6.36 5.76 -0.64
N LYS A 13 7.47 6.18 0.00
CA LYS A 13 8.83 6.00 -0.53
C LYS A 13 9.19 4.53 -0.78
N ARG A 14 8.61 3.61 0.00
CA ARG A 14 8.81 2.16 -0.14
C ARG A 14 7.86 1.51 -1.15
N GLY A 15 6.96 2.28 -1.78
CA GLY A 15 5.94 1.77 -2.69
C GLY A 15 4.88 0.89 -2.02
N LEU A 16 4.73 1.00 -0.69
CA LEU A 16 3.73 0.24 0.08
C LEU A 16 2.39 0.98 0.08
N TRP A 17 1.87 1.24 -1.12
CA TRP A 17 0.79 2.19 -1.37
C TRP A 17 -0.51 1.92 -0.59
N HIS A 18 -0.98 0.67 -0.50
CA HIS A 18 -2.16 0.33 0.32
C HIS A 18 -1.95 0.61 1.81
N ARG A 19 -0.73 0.38 2.32
CA ARG A 19 -0.39 0.65 3.73
C ARG A 19 -0.30 2.15 3.97
N ALA A 20 0.31 2.88 3.04
CA ALA A 20 0.36 4.34 3.07
C ALA A 20 -1.05 4.95 3.08
N ALA A 21 -1.94 4.52 2.18
CA ALA A 21 -3.33 4.99 2.12
C ALA A 21 -4.10 4.76 3.44
N ARG A 22 -3.91 3.61 4.09
CA ARG A 22 -4.53 3.32 5.39
C ARG A 22 -3.96 4.20 6.50
N ARG A 23 -2.66 4.49 6.47
CA ARG A 23 -2.02 5.40 7.44
C ARG A 23 -2.54 6.82 7.26
N TRP A 24 -2.65 7.30 6.03
CA TRP A 24 -3.25 8.60 5.73
C TRP A 24 -4.69 8.73 6.24
N LEU A 25 -5.51 7.68 6.13
CA LEU A 25 -6.86 7.69 6.71
C LEU A 25 -6.83 7.91 8.23
N ALA A 26 -5.95 7.21 8.96
CA ALA A 26 -5.81 7.39 10.41
C ALA A 26 -5.31 8.79 10.79
N VAL A 27 -4.47 9.41 9.95
CA VAL A 27 -4.02 10.81 10.15
C VAL A 27 -5.19 11.78 9.91
N MET A 28 -6.03 11.53 8.91
CA MET A 28 -7.22 12.33 8.61
C MET A 28 -8.25 12.30 9.75
N ASP A 29 -8.43 11.14 10.38
CA ASP A 29 -9.35 10.97 11.51
C ASP A 29 -8.92 11.77 12.75
N GLY A 30 -7.61 12.05 12.88
CA GLY A 30 -7.05 12.84 13.97
C GLY A 30 -6.87 14.34 13.67
N SER A 31 -7.13 14.79 12.44
CA SER A 31 -7.02 16.21 12.07
C SER A 31 -8.36 16.92 12.23
N SER A 32 -8.31 18.10 12.85
CA SER A 32 -9.47 18.97 13.08
C SER A 32 -9.57 20.13 12.07
N ASP A 33 -8.61 20.23 11.15
CA ASP A 33 -8.54 21.29 10.14
C ASP A 33 -8.98 20.74 8.78
N ASP A 34 -10.04 21.32 8.21
CA ASP A 34 -10.58 20.90 6.92
C ASP A 34 -9.57 21.05 5.77
N ALA A 35 -8.70 22.06 5.83
CA ALA A 35 -7.65 22.24 4.81
C ALA A 35 -6.61 21.11 4.87
N GLU A 36 -6.27 20.66 6.08
CA GLU A 36 -5.39 19.51 6.30
C GLU A 36 -6.05 18.20 5.84
N ARG A 37 -7.34 18.03 6.16
CA ARG A 37 -8.10 16.84 5.74
C ARG A 37 -8.21 16.74 4.22
N GLU A 38 -8.38 17.85 3.51
CA GLU A 38 -8.39 17.86 2.05
C GLU A 38 -7.02 17.45 1.47
N LEU A 39 -5.93 17.97 2.03
CA LEU A 39 -4.57 17.59 1.60
C LEU A 39 -4.32 16.08 1.80
N ILE A 40 -4.73 15.55 2.95
CA ILE A 40 -4.61 14.11 3.27
C ILE A 40 -5.48 13.29 2.33
N ALA A 41 -6.69 13.76 1.99
CA ALA A 41 -7.58 13.07 1.07
C ALA A 41 -6.94 12.91 -0.31
N ARG A 42 -6.34 13.98 -0.85
CA ARG A 42 -5.63 13.95 -2.13
C ARG A 42 -4.41 13.02 -2.09
N ARG A 43 -3.60 13.04 -1.02
CA ARG A 43 -2.47 12.10 -0.85
C ARG A 43 -2.92 10.64 -0.76
N ARG A 44 -4.01 10.39 -0.03
CA ARG A 44 -4.61 9.05 0.09
C ARG A 44 -5.11 8.55 -1.25
N GLU A 45 -5.78 9.40 -2.04
CA GLU A 45 -6.24 9.07 -3.39
C GLU A 45 -5.06 8.72 -4.29
N HIS A 46 -3.99 9.52 -4.27
CA HIS A 46 -2.77 9.22 -5.01
C HIS A 46 -2.20 7.84 -4.65
N CYS A 47 -2.11 7.51 -3.36
CA CYS A 47 -1.69 6.19 -2.91
C CYS A 47 -2.60 5.07 -3.45
N LEU A 48 -3.93 5.28 -3.47
CA LEU A 48 -4.85 4.27 -3.99
C LEU A 48 -4.71 4.06 -5.50
N ASN A 49 -4.51 5.14 -6.26
CA ASN A 49 -4.26 5.06 -7.71
C ASN A 49 -2.96 4.31 -7.99
N MET A 50 -1.87 4.67 -7.30
CA MET A 50 -0.59 3.96 -7.41
C MET A 50 -0.69 2.49 -6.99
N ALA A 51 -1.57 2.16 -6.04
CA ALA A 51 -1.82 0.79 -5.65
C ALA A 51 -2.64 0.02 -6.70
N ALA A 52 -3.59 0.67 -7.36
CA ALA A 52 -4.41 0.08 -8.43
C ALA A 52 -3.58 -0.19 -9.70
N ASP A 53 -2.61 0.67 -10.00
CA ASP A 53 -1.66 0.47 -11.10
C ASP A 53 -0.69 -0.70 -10.85
N ILE A 54 -0.56 -1.16 -9.61
CA ILE A 54 0.16 -2.40 -9.31
C ILE A 54 -0.80 -3.57 -9.55
N PRO A 55 -0.53 -4.46 -10.51
CA PRO A 55 -1.36 -5.63 -10.72
C PRO A 55 -1.45 -6.44 -9.40
N PRO A 56 -2.66 -6.76 -8.92
CA PRO A 56 -2.85 -7.39 -7.60
C PRO A 56 -2.14 -8.75 -7.45
N ASP A 57 -1.70 -9.35 -8.56
CA ASP A 57 -1.36 -10.76 -8.58
C ASP A 57 -0.10 -11.15 -9.37
N GLY A 58 0.70 -10.20 -9.88
CA GLY A 58 1.94 -10.58 -10.58
C GLY A 58 2.88 -11.41 -9.69
N ARG A 59 3.31 -10.82 -8.56
CA ARG A 59 4.18 -11.52 -7.60
C ARG A 59 3.48 -12.63 -6.84
N ARG A 60 2.20 -12.48 -6.49
CA ARG A 60 1.50 -13.44 -5.63
C ARG A 60 1.11 -14.70 -6.41
N ALA A 61 0.61 -14.55 -7.64
CA ALA A 61 0.37 -15.67 -8.54
C ALA A 61 1.69 -16.35 -8.93
N GLU A 62 2.76 -15.60 -9.20
CA GLU A 62 4.08 -16.16 -9.49
C GLU A 62 4.64 -16.94 -8.29
N THR A 63 4.63 -16.38 -7.09
CA THR A 63 5.06 -17.07 -5.87
C THR A 63 4.24 -18.34 -5.63
N ARG A 64 2.92 -18.27 -5.84
CA ARG A 64 2.02 -19.43 -5.73
C ARG A 64 2.34 -20.49 -6.80
N ARG A 65 2.65 -20.09 -8.04
CA ARG A 65 3.06 -20.99 -9.13
C ARG A 65 4.38 -21.68 -8.80
N LEU A 66 5.39 -20.93 -8.35
CA LEU A 66 6.70 -21.46 -7.94
C LEU A 66 6.57 -22.45 -6.78
N TYR A 67 5.74 -22.14 -5.79
CA TYR A 67 5.50 -23.02 -4.64
C TYR A 67 4.82 -24.33 -5.07
N LYS A 68 3.78 -24.26 -5.91
CA LYS A 68 3.12 -25.46 -6.47
C LYS A 68 4.05 -26.28 -7.37
N ALA A 69 4.88 -25.62 -8.18
CA ALA A 69 5.86 -26.31 -9.03
C ALA A 69 6.89 -27.08 -8.18
N ARG A 70 7.34 -26.48 -7.07
CA ARG A 70 8.26 -27.12 -6.12
C ARG A 70 7.61 -28.30 -5.38
N GLN A 71 6.34 -28.19 -4.97
CA GLN A 71 5.61 -29.32 -4.38
C GLN A 71 5.52 -30.52 -5.34
N ARG A 72 5.19 -30.28 -6.61
CA ARG A 72 5.11 -31.34 -7.62
C ARG A 72 6.44 -32.06 -7.85
N TYR A 73 7.56 -31.33 -7.77
CA TYR A 73 8.89 -31.93 -7.85
C TYR A 73 9.23 -32.81 -6.63
N ASN A 74 8.74 -32.44 -5.44
CA ASN A 74 8.98 -33.19 -4.21
C ASN A 74 8.04 -34.40 -4.02
N GLU A 75 6.84 -34.40 -4.61
CA GLU A 75 5.88 -35.53 -4.54
C GLU A 75 6.18 -36.66 -5.55
N GLY A 76 7.16 -36.47 -6.43
CA GLY A 76 7.52 -37.42 -7.49
C GLY A 76 8.71 -38.34 -7.21
N TYR A 77 9.18 -38.44 -5.97
CA TYR A 77 10.29 -39.32 -5.55
C TYR A 77 9.82 -40.38 -4.54
#